data_AF-K7W7H4-F1
#
_entry.id   AF-K7W7H4-F1
#
_cell.length_a   1.000
_cell.length_b   1.000
_cell.length_c   1.000
_cell.angle_alpha   90.00
_cell.angle_beta   90.00
_cell.angle_gamma   90.00
#
_symmetry.space_group_name_H-M   'P 1'
#
loop_
_entity.id
_entity.type
_entity.pdbx_description
1 polymer ?
#
loop_
_entity_poly.entity_id
_entity_poly.type
_entity_poly.pdbx_seq_one_letter_code
_entity_poly.pdbx_strand_id
1 'polypeptide(L)'
;MNSKKWTLDEVNARLKAGNIGVVVYQRGDRLSLRATFPPKPGIDKPPYQQLLSLGIYANPAGLQFAESEAKKVGGLLAQGKFEWSEYLVKELAITENTTDNAKLWIEKFEADYYNRKGKTPITETTWKSDYLPAWRLLEDELTPETILAAASQVPANTRKRQLVCEKLTALAKFANINIDLKPYTGNYGISETTPRYIPSKAEIESNRKLFKNYWQWAYGVLATYGLRPHEIFFCEISSEHPYLLKVNQGKTGYREVYPYYLEWVKDWELWNQHPSPCTAKTFKEYGQRVTILLPK
;
A
#
# COMPACT_ATOMS: atom_id res chain seq x y z
N MET A 1 -15.60 -38.41 -35.06
CA MET A 1 -15.72 -36.96 -34.85
C MET A 1 -14.33 -36.36 -34.92
N ASN A 2 -13.97 -35.69 -36.03
CA ASN A 2 -12.63 -35.13 -36.21
C ASN A 2 -12.38 -34.03 -35.17
N SER A 3 -11.44 -34.23 -34.24
CA SER A 3 -10.98 -33.16 -33.37
C SER A 3 -10.38 -32.08 -34.26
N LYS A 4 -11.03 -30.92 -34.34
CA LYS A 4 -10.54 -29.78 -35.11
C LYS A 4 -9.16 -29.43 -34.53
N LYS A 5 -8.10 -29.64 -35.31
CA LYS A 5 -6.75 -29.32 -34.90
C LYS A 5 -6.62 -27.79 -34.97
N TRP A 6 -6.19 -27.23 -33.85
CA TRP A 6 -6.09 -25.78 -33.65
C TRP A 6 -4.63 -25.41 -33.63
N THR A 7 -4.04 -25.32 -34.82
CA THR A 7 -2.70 -24.77 -35.04
C THR A 7 -2.78 -23.44 -35.76
N LEU A 8 -1.75 -22.59 -35.59
CA LEU A 8 -1.67 -21.28 -36.25
C LEU A 8 -1.77 -21.40 -37.78
N ASP A 9 -1.09 -22.38 -38.36
CA ASP A 9 -1.06 -22.62 -39.81
C ASP A 9 -2.44 -23.03 -40.35
N GLU A 10 -3.15 -23.91 -39.65
CA GLU A 10 -4.49 -24.34 -40.05
C GLU A 10 -5.52 -23.20 -39.93
N VAL A 11 -5.40 -22.33 -38.91
CA VAL A 11 -6.23 -21.13 -38.78
C VAL A 11 -5.98 -20.19 -39.96
N ASN A 12 -4.73 -19.89 -40.27
CA ASN A 12 -4.38 -18.99 -41.38
C ASN A 12 -4.75 -19.59 -42.75
N ALA A 13 -4.64 -20.91 -42.92
CA ALA A 13 -5.12 -21.59 -44.12
C ALA A 13 -6.63 -21.43 -44.31
N ARG A 14 -7.42 -21.53 -43.22
CA ARG A 14 -8.88 -21.30 -43.27
C ARG A 14 -9.24 -19.85 -43.59
N LEU A 15 -8.54 -18.88 -43.00
CA LEU A 15 -8.75 -17.45 -43.31
C LEU A 15 -8.44 -17.15 -44.78
N LYS A 16 -7.35 -17.72 -45.31
CA LYS A 16 -6.98 -17.62 -46.73
C LYS A 16 -8.03 -18.26 -47.64
N ALA A 17 -8.52 -19.45 -47.31
CA ALA A 17 -9.59 -20.12 -48.07
C ALA A 17 -10.90 -19.30 -48.09
N GLY A 18 -11.15 -18.50 -47.04
CA GLY A 18 -12.27 -17.56 -46.98
C GLY A 18 -12.02 -16.21 -47.65
N ASN A 19 -10.88 -16.00 -48.32
CA ASN A 19 -10.45 -14.72 -48.90
C ASN A 19 -10.47 -13.54 -47.91
N ILE A 20 -10.12 -13.81 -46.65
CA ILE A 20 -10.07 -12.78 -45.60
C ILE A 20 -8.68 -12.16 -45.59
N GLY A 21 -8.60 -10.84 -45.79
CA GLY A 21 -7.35 -10.07 -45.82
C GLY A 21 -6.66 -9.87 -44.46
N VAL A 22 -6.91 -10.75 -43.48
CA VAL A 22 -6.42 -10.66 -42.10
C VAL A 22 -5.74 -11.98 -41.74
N VAL A 23 -4.53 -11.91 -41.18
CA VAL A 23 -3.72 -13.06 -40.77
C VAL A 23 -3.57 -13.08 -39.25
N VAL A 24 -3.69 -14.25 -38.62
CA VAL A 24 -3.36 -14.42 -37.20
C VAL A 24 -1.84 -14.55 -37.07
N TYR A 25 -1.26 -13.72 -36.22
CA TYR A 25 0.17 -13.65 -35.95
C TYR A 25 0.44 -13.95 -34.46
N GLN A 26 1.42 -14.79 -34.18
CA GLN A 26 1.84 -15.11 -32.81
C GLN A 26 3.13 -14.35 -32.47
N ARG A 27 3.15 -13.68 -31.32
CA ARG A 27 4.34 -13.04 -30.75
C ARG A 27 4.58 -13.60 -29.35
N GLY A 28 5.56 -14.48 -29.23
CA GLY A 28 5.80 -15.21 -27.98
C GLY A 28 4.60 -16.11 -27.64
N ASP A 29 4.00 -15.86 -26.48
CA ASP A 29 2.82 -16.57 -25.98
C ASP A 29 1.48 -15.89 -26.33
N ARG A 30 1.49 -14.76 -27.06
CA ARG A 30 0.29 -13.97 -27.39
C ARG A 30 -0.05 -13.97 -28.87
N LEU A 31 -1.34 -13.78 -29.17
CA LEU A 31 -1.88 -13.69 -30.53
C LEU A 31 -2.27 -12.25 -30.90
N SER A 32 -2.09 -11.91 -32.17
CA SER A 32 -2.42 -10.61 -32.78
C SER A 32 -2.95 -10.82 -34.20
N LEU A 33 -3.64 -9.83 -34.76
CA LEU A 33 -4.10 -9.82 -36.13
C LEU A 33 -3.23 -8.90 -36.98
N ARG A 34 -2.73 -9.38 -38.12
CA ARG A 34 -1.96 -8.60 -39.09
C ARG A 34 -2.83 -8.35 -40.32
N ALA A 35 -3.01 -7.08 -40.67
CA ALA A 35 -3.72 -6.66 -41.88
C ALA A 35 -3.25 -5.26 -42.30
N THR A 36 -3.71 -4.79 -43.46
CA THR A 36 -3.60 -3.37 -43.83
C THR A 36 -4.75 -2.62 -43.18
N PHE A 37 -4.44 -1.86 -42.14
CA PHE A 37 -5.42 -1.07 -41.38
C PHE A 37 -5.34 0.40 -41.78
N PRO A 38 -6.42 1.18 -41.61
CA PRO A 38 -6.32 2.64 -41.65
C PRO A 38 -5.30 3.15 -40.62
N PRO A 39 -4.72 4.34 -40.79
CA PRO A 39 -3.84 4.92 -39.78
C PRO A 39 -4.57 5.05 -38.43
N LYS A 40 -3.81 4.97 -37.32
CA LYS A 40 -4.37 5.25 -36.00
C LYS A 40 -4.80 6.73 -35.90
N PRO A 41 -5.80 7.06 -35.06
CA PRO A 41 -6.22 8.45 -34.85
C PRO A 41 -5.03 9.35 -34.50
N GLY A 42 -4.91 10.51 -35.17
CA GLY A 42 -3.81 11.46 -34.98
C GLY A 42 -2.56 11.20 -35.82
N ILE A 43 -2.52 10.14 -36.62
CA ILE A 43 -1.44 9.88 -37.59
C ILE A 43 -1.95 10.15 -39.00
N ASP A 44 -1.35 11.12 -39.68
CA ASP A 44 -1.63 11.41 -41.09
C ASP A 44 -0.75 10.54 -42.00
N LYS A 45 -1.19 9.30 -42.26
CA LYS A 45 -0.52 8.35 -43.16
C LYS A 45 -1.55 7.53 -43.94
N PRO A 46 -1.25 7.09 -45.18
CA PRO A 46 -2.12 6.16 -45.89
C PRO A 46 -2.21 4.81 -45.15
N PRO A 47 -3.27 4.01 -45.38
CA PRO A 47 -3.41 2.67 -44.79
C PRO A 47 -2.16 1.81 -45.03
N TYR A 48 -1.67 1.19 -43.97
CA TYR A 48 -0.45 0.39 -43.99
C TYR A 48 -0.60 -0.87 -43.14
N GLN A 49 0.30 -1.83 -43.35
CA GLN A 49 0.28 -3.06 -42.57
C GLN A 49 0.57 -2.78 -41.10
N GLN A 50 -0.37 -3.16 -40.24
CA GLN A 50 -0.28 -3.00 -38.81
C GLN A 50 -0.65 -4.31 -38.10
N LEU A 51 -0.29 -4.38 -36.83
CA LEU A 51 -0.69 -5.45 -35.93
C LEU A 51 -1.75 -4.91 -34.96
N LEU A 52 -2.80 -5.68 -34.76
CA LEU A 52 -3.83 -5.46 -33.76
C LEU A 52 -3.71 -6.54 -32.68
N SER A 53 -3.33 -6.15 -31.46
CA SER A 53 -3.20 -7.09 -30.35
C SER A 53 -4.57 -7.61 -29.91
N LEU A 54 -4.70 -8.91 -29.69
CA LEU A 54 -5.93 -9.52 -29.15
C LEU A 54 -5.87 -9.74 -27.63
N GLY A 55 -4.69 -9.62 -27.01
CA GLY A 55 -4.51 -9.85 -25.57
C GLY A 55 -4.67 -11.31 -25.11
N ILE A 56 -4.85 -12.27 -26.02
CA ILE A 56 -5.10 -13.69 -25.69
C ILE A 56 -3.84 -14.55 -25.85
N TYR A 57 -3.80 -15.66 -25.11
CA TYR A 57 -2.71 -16.65 -25.20
C TYR A 57 -2.82 -17.53 -26.45
N ALA A 58 -1.67 -18.00 -26.95
CA ALA A 58 -1.55 -18.94 -28.06
C ALA A 58 -1.87 -20.40 -27.66
N ASN A 59 -3.09 -20.62 -27.16
CA ASN A 59 -3.64 -21.94 -26.88
C ASN A 59 -4.81 -22.26 -27.84
N PRO A 60 -5.32 -23.50 -27.89
CA PRO A 60 -6.39 -23.87 -28.84
C PRO A 60 -7.64 -22.98 -28.79
N ALA A 61 -8.08 -22.58 -27.58
CA ALA A 61 -9.22 -21.69 -27.41
C ALA A 61 -8.91 -20.26 -27.90
N GLY A 62 -7.70 -19.77 -27.65
CA GLY A 62 -7.21 -18.49 -28.15
C GLY A 62 -7.11 -18.46 -29.68
N LEU A 63 -6.65 -19.55 -30.31
CA LEU A 63 -6.61 -19.68 -31.76
C LEU A 63 -8.02 -19.71 -32.39
N GLN A 64 -8.98 -20.35 -31.73
CA GLN A 64 -10.38 -20.32 -32.14
C GLN A 64 -10.97 -18.92 -32.09
N PHE A 65 -10.72 -18.21 -30.99
CA PHE A 65 -11.17 -16.82 -30.83
C PHE A 65 -10.48 -15.87 -31.83
N ALA A 66 -9.18 -16.05 -32.07
CA ALA A 66 -8.45 -15.28 -33.07
C ALA A 66 -9.02 -15.47 -34.47
N GLU A 67 -9.42 -16.69 -34.84
CA GLU A 67 -10.06 -16.95 -36.13
C GLU A 67 -11.41 -16.21 -36.27
N SER A 68 -12.25 -16.20 -35.21
CA SER A 68 -13.52 -15.48 -35.26
C SER A 68 -13.34 -13.96 -35.33
N GLU A 69 -12.39 -13.40 -34.57
CA GLU A 69 -12.10 -11.97 -34.61
C GLU A 69 -11.48 -11.56 -35.95
N ALA A 70 -10.61 -12.39 -36.54
CA ALA A 70 -10.06 -12.14 -37.87
C ALA A 70 -11.15 -12.04 -38.95
N LYS A 71 -12.18 -12.89 -38.88
CA LYS A 71 -13.36 -12.83 -39.77
C LYS A 71 -14.14 -11.53 -39.58
N LYS A 72 -14.40 -11.14 -38.33
CA LYS A 72 -15.11 -9.89 -37.99
C LYS A 72 -14.35 -8.67 -38.50
N VAL A 73 -13.06 -8.55 -38.15
CA VAL A 73 -12.19 -7.45 -38.56
C VAL A 73 -12.05 -7.40 -40.08
N GLY A 74 -11.89 -8.55 -40.73
CA GLY A 74 -11.84 -8.63 -42.19
C GLY A 74 -13.11 -8.10 -42.86
N GLY A 75 -14.29 -8.44 -42.32
CA GLY A 75 -15.56 -7.90 -42.79
C GLY A 75 -15.68 -6.37 -42.61
N LEU A 76 -15.23 -5.84 -41.47
CA LEU A 76 -15.24 -4.39 -41.21
C LEU A 76 -14.29 -3.63 -42.14
N LEU A 77 -13.09 -4.16 -42.38
CA LEU A 77 -12.13 -3.60 -43.32
C LEU A 77 -12.67 -3.61 -44.75
N ALA A 78 -13.29 -4.71 -45.18
CA ALA A 78 -13.90 -4.82 -46.51
C ALA A 78 -15.06 -3.82 -46.72
N GLN A 79 -15.79 -3.48 -45.65
CA GLN A 79 -16.87 -2.50 -45.68
C GLN A 79 -16.39 -1.05 -45.50
N GLY A 80 -15.09 -0.82 -45.24
CA GLY A 80 -14.57 0.51 -44.91
C GLY A 80 -15.08 1.08 -43.59
N LYS A 81 -15.63 0.23 -42.71
CA LYS A 81 -16.24 0.59 -41.41
C LYS A 81 -15.38 0.23 -40.21
N PHE A 82 -14.10 -0.08 -40.44
CA PHE A 82 -13.20 -0.39 -39.34
C PHE A 82 -12.87 0.89 -38.58
N GLU A 83 -13.22 0.93 -37.29
CA GLU A 83 -12.83 1.99 -36.38
C GLU A 83 -11.85 1.48 -35.33
N TRP A 84 -10.74 2.20 -35.17
CA TRP A 84 -9.74 1.86 -34.15
C TRP A 84 -10.28 1.99 -32.72
N SER A 85 -11.26 2.86 -32.47
CA SER A 85 -11.90 3.04 -31.16
C SER A 85 -12.37 1.71 -30.57
N GLU A 86 -13.02 0.83 -31.34
CA GLU A 86 -13.53 -0.45 -30.83
C GLU A 86 -12.43 -1.42 -30.35
N TYR A 87 -11.20 -1.27 -30.84
CA TYR A 87 -10.10 -2.20 -30.59
C TYR A 87 -8.96 -1.59 -29.77
N LEU A 88 -8.75 -0.28 -29.87
CA LEU A 88 -7.96 0.50 -28.94
C LEU A 88 -8.61 0.50 -27.56
N VAL A 89 -9.94 0.45 -27.49
CA VAL A 89 -10.65 0.22 -26.23
C VAL A 89 -10.29 -1.13 -25.63
N LYS A 90 -9.79 -2.17 -26.34
CA LYS A 90 -9.31 -3.41 -25.69
C LYS A 90 -7.83 -3.34 -25.25
N GLU A 91 -7.00 -2.60 -25.98
CA GLU A 91 -5.62 -2.28 -25.55
C GLU A 91 -5.63 -1.32 -24.35
N LEU A 92 -6.67 -0.48 -24.24
CA LEU A 92 -6.98 0.34 -23.08
C LEU A 92 -7.91 -0.33 -22.07
N ALA A 93 -8.75 -1.32 -22.37
CA ALA A 93 -9.68 -1.97 -21.40
C ALA A 93 -9.10 -3.17 -20.66
N ILE A 94 -7.83 -3.51 -20.87
CA ILE A 94 -7.03 -4.13 -19.81
C ILE A 94 -6.63 -3.07 -18.75
N THR A 95 -6.83 -1.78 -19.04
CA THR A 95 -6.51 -0.64 -18.19
C THR A 95 -7.68 0.33 -17.88
N GLU A 96 -8.86 0.27 -18.53
CA GLU A 96 -9.90 1.32 -18.42
C GLU A 96 -11.34 0.83 -18.75
N ASN A 97 -11.77 -0.34 -18.26
CA ASN A 97 -13.21 -0.63 -18.14
C ASN A 97 -13.52 -1.68 -17.06
N THR A 98 -13.00 -1.44 -15.87
CA THR A 98 -13.90 -1.33 -14.73
C THR A 98 -14.05 0.17 -14.51
N THR A 99 -15.26 0.70 -14.30
CA THR A 99 -15.37 1.88 -13.44
C THR A 99 -14.78 1.41 -12.12
N ASP A 100 -13.46 1.61 -12.00
CA ASP A 100 -12.63 0.92 -11.06
C ASP A 100 -12.85 1.68 -9.76
N ASN A 101 -13.97 1.31 -9.13
CA ASN A 101 -14.48 2.00 -7.96
C ASN A 101 -13.33 2.05 -6.96
N ALA A 102 -13.09 3.20 -6.34
CA ALA A 102 -12.05 3.37 -5.33
C ALA A 102 -12.11 2.23 -4.30
N LYS A 103 -13.30 1.73 -3.94
CA LYS A 103 -13.48 0.53 -3.10
C LYS A 103 -12.81 -0.72 -3.65
N LEU A 104 -12.98 -1.04 -4.93
CA LEU A 104 -12.38 -2.21 -5.54
C LEU A 104 -10.85 -2.13 -5.52
N TRP A 105 -10.29 -0.94 -5.79
CA TRP A 105 -8.85 -0.72 -5.67
C TRP A 105 -8.35 -0.79 -4.23
N ILE A 106 -9.11 -0.27 -3.28
CA ILE A 106 -8.80 -0.36 -1.85
C ILE A 106 -8.80 -1.84 -1.40
N GLU A 107 -9.76 -2.65 -1.82
CA GLU A 107 -9.84 -4.08 -1.50
C GLU A 107 -8.65 -4.85 -2.10
N LYS A 108 -8.31 -4.61 -3.37
CA LYS A 108 -7.12 -5.19 -4.01
C LYS A 108 -5.84 -4.77 -3.27
N PHE A 109 -5.73 -3.50 -2.89
CA PHE A 109 -4.57 -2.97 -2.15
C PHE A 109 -4.49 -3.59 -0.75
N GLU A 110 -5.61 -3.77 -0.06
CA GLU A 110 -5.68 -4.39 1.26
C GLU A 110 -5.18 -5.84 1.22
N ALA A 111 -5.66 -6.61 0.24
CA ALA A 111 -5.21 -7.99 0.02
C ALA A 111 -3.70 -8.05 -0.24
N ASP A 112 -3.18 -7.21 -1.14
CA ASP A 112 -1.75 -7.13 -1.43
C ASP A 112 -0.93 -6.68 -0.20
N TYR A 113 -1.41 -5.70 0.56
CA TYR A 113 -0.76 -5.21 1.76
C TYR A 113 -0.55 -6.32 2.80
N TYR A 114 -1.61 -7.09 3.11
CA TYR A 114 -1.51 -8.20 4.05
C TYR A 114 -0.76 -9.40 3.49
N ASN A 115 -0.80 -9.64 2.18
CA ASN A 115 0.01 -10.66 1.55
C ASN A 115 1.51 -10.37 1.69
N ARG A 116 1.92 -9.11 1.51
CA ARG A 116 3.34 -8.69 1.64
C ARG A 116 3.82 -8.57 3.08
N LYS A 117 2.98 -8.11 3.99
CA LYS A 117 3.37 -7.76 5.38
C LYS A 117 2.96 -8.80 6.41
N GLY A 118 2.09 -9.73 6.06
CA GLY A 118 1.41 -10.62 7.01
C GLY A 118 0.31 -9.90 7.77
N LYS A 119 -0.70 -10.64 8.21
CA LYS A 119 -1.79 -10.11 9.04
C LYS A 119 -1.43 -10.23 10.51
N THR A 120 -0.85 -9.16 11.06
CA THR A 120 -0.47 -9.05 12.48
C THR A 120 -1.22 -7.91 13.15
N PRO A 121 -1.32 -7.87 14.50
CA PRO A 121 -1.96 -6.76 15.20
C PRO A 121 -1.31 -5.39 14.92
N ILE A 122 -0.01 -5.36 14.62
CA ILE A 122 0.73 -4.13 14.29
C ILE A 122 0.31 -3.64 12.90
N THR A 123 0.32 -4.51 11.89
CA THR A 123 -0.06 -4.15 10.51
C THR A 123 -1.53 -3.75 10.42
N GLU A 124 -2.41 -4.42 11.18
CA GLU A 124 -3.81 -4.01 11.31
C GLU A 124 -3.97 -2.64 11.96
N THR A 125 -3.15 -2.33 12.97
CA THR A 125 -3.17 -1.01 13.62
C THR A 125 -2.77 0.06 12.62
N THR A 126 -1.68 -0.14 11.87
CA THR A 126 -1.23 0.79 10.81
C THR A 126 -2.27 0.94 9.72
N TRP A 127 -2.90 -0.15 9.28
CA TRP A 127 -4.00 -0.11 8.31
C TRP A 127 -5.14 0.79 8.81
N LYS A 128 -5.60 0.55 10.04
CA LYS A 128 -6.71 1.31 10.64
C LYS A 128 -6.37 2.77 10.94
N SER A 129 -5.15 3.07 11.38
CA SER A 129 -4.76 4.41 11.81
C SER A 129 -4.28 5.31 10.68
N ASP A 130 -3.61 4.75 9.67
CA ASP A 130 -2.90 5.54 8.66
C ASP A 130 -3.59 5.43 7.30
N TYR A 131 -4.02 4.23 6.91
CA TYR A 131 -4.60 3.97 5.58
C TYR A 131 -6.10 4.29 5.52
N LEU A 132 -6.92 3.75 6.43
CA LEU A 132 -8.37 3.99 6.44
C LEU A 132 -8.75 5.48 6.43
N PRO A 133 -8.09 6.39 7.18
CA PRO A 133 -8.44 7.80 7.12
C PRO A 133 -8.20 8.44 5.75
N ALA A 134 -7.24 7.96 4.96
CA ALA A 134 -7.01 8.43 3.59
C ALA A 134 -8.10 7.89 2.64
N TRP A 135 -8.47 6.62 2.79
CA TRP A 135 -9.51 5.98 1.97
C TRP A 135 -10.89 6.60 2.14
N ARG A 136 -11.24 7.05 3.35
CA ARG A 136 -12.52 7.71 3.64
C ARG A 136 -12.71 9.05 2.93
N LEU A 137 -11.64 9.62 2.39
CA LEU A 137 -11.67 10.90 1.68
C LEU A 137 -11.86 10.70 0.17
N LEU A 138 -11.71 9.48 -0.34
CA LEU A 138 -11.90 9.16 -1.74
C LEU A 138 -13.39 9.13 -2.10
N GLU A 139 -13.68 9.61 -3.30
CA GLU A 139 -14.98 9.43 -3.96
C GLU A 139 -15.07 8.03 -4.60
N ASP A 140 -16.20 7.74 -5.25
CA ASP A 140 -16.43 6.42 -5.84
C ASP A 140 -15.49 6.10 -7.00
N GLU A 141 -15.06 7.09 -7.80
CA GLU A 141 -14.11 6.88 -8.89
C GLU A 141 -12.67 7.14 -8.45
N LEU A 142 -11.73 6.31 -8.89
CA LEU A 142 -10.30 6.51 -8.64
C LEU A 142 -9.62 7.11 -9.86
N THR A 143 -9.64 8.44 -9.97
CA THR A 143 -8.94 9.21 -11.01
C THR A 143 -7.92 10.17 -10.39
N PRO A 144 -6.98 10.74 -11.16
CA PRO A 144 -6.08 11.76 -10.65
C PRO A 144 -6.81 12.94 -9.97
N GLU A 145 -7.96 13.34 -10.51
CA GLU A 145 -8.77 14.45 -10.01
C GLU A 145 -9.40 14.12 -8.65
N THR A 146 -10.02 12.94 -8.51
CA THR A 146 -10.64 12.53 -7.25
C THR A 146 -9.59 12.28 -6.16
N ILE A 147 -8.42 11.76 -6.52
CA ILE A 147 -7.28 11.61 -5.59
C ILE A 147 -6.79 12.97 -5.12
N LEU A 148 -6.66 13.95 -6.02
CA LEU A 148 -6.24 15.30 -5.67
C LEU A 148 -7.29 16.02 -4.80
N ALA A 149 -8.57 15.83 -5.10
CA ALA A 149 -9.68 16.33 -4.31
C ALA A 149 -9.67 15.76 -2.89
N ALA A 150 -9.45 14.44 -2.74
CA ALA A 150 -9.32 13.76 -1.45
C ALA A 150 -8.17 14.33 -0.61
N ALA A 151 -7.00 14.56 -1.22
CA ALA A 151 -5.88 15.22 -0.53
C ALA A 151 -6.27 16.63 -0.06
N SER A 152 -6.99 17.37 -0.91
CA SER A 152 -7.39 18.76 -0.69
C SER A 152 -8.37 18.99 0.47
N GLN A 153 -9.09 17.96 0.90
CA GLN A 153 -9.97 18.01 2.08
C GLN A 153 -9.21 18.18 3.41
N VAL A 154 -7.91 17.91 3.45
CA VAL A 154 -7.10 18.05 4.67
C VAL A 154 -6.32 19.36 4.65
N PRO A 155 -6.28 20.16 5.72
CA PRO A 155 -5.51 21.41 5.73
C PRO A 155 -4.04 21.21 5.33
N ALA A 156 -3.53 22.08 4.45
CA ALA A 156 -2.15 22.08 4.00
C ALA A 156 -1.16 22.23 5.17
N ASN A 157 0.07 21.74 4.99
CA ASN A 157 1.15 21.80 5.99
C ASN A 157 0.78 21.16 7.34
N THR A 158 0.05 20.04 7.33
CA THR A 158 -0.24 19.27 8.54
C THR A 158 0.33 17.86 8.44
N ARG A 159 0.66 17.26 9.60
CA ARG A 159 1.01 15.83 9.69
C ARG A 159 -0.02 14.92 9.02
N LYS A 160 -1.30 15.26 9.15
CA LYS A 160 -2.41 14.53 8.54
C LYS A 160 -2.37 14.64 7.01
N ARG A 161 -2.11 15.84 6.45
CA ARG A 161 -1.96 16.04 5.00
C ARG A 161 -0.83 15.20 4.43
N GLN A 162 0.30 15.16 5.14
CA GLN A 162 1.44 14.34 4.74
C GLN A 162 1.09 12.85 4.71
N LEU A 163 0.45 12.32 5.76
CA LEU A 163 -0.01 10.93 5.78
C LEU A 163 -0.96 10.62 4.64
N VAL A 164 -1.97 11.47 4.43
CA VAL A 164 -2.97 11.27 3.38
C VAL A 164 -2.30 11.26 2.00
N CYS A 165 -1.45 12.25 1.69
CA CYS A 165 -0.73 12.28 0.41
C CYS A 165 0.14 11.02 0.23
N GLU A 166 0.87 10.59 1.27
CA GLU A 166 1.69 9.37 1.22
C GLU A 166 0.85 8.12 0.90
N LYS A 167 -0.30 7.95 1.55
CA LYS A 167 -1.15 6.76 1.36
C LYS A 167 -1.89 6.79 0.03
N LEU A 168 -2.36 7.96 -0.40
CA LEU A 168 -2.97 8.15 -1.73
C LEU A 168 -1.96 7.90 -2.86
N THR A 169 -0.71 8.38 -2.72
CA THR A 169 0.36 8.06 -3.68
C THR A 169 0.65 6.56 -3.74
N ALA A 170 0.60 5.85 -2.60
CA ALA A 170 0.76 4.40 -2.59
C ALA A 170 -0.35 3.68 -3.36
N LEU A 171 -1.61 4.10 -3.19
CA LEU A 171 -2.74 3.56 -3.94
C LEU A 171 -2.64 3.86 -5.43
N ALA A 172 -2.33 5.11 -5.79
CA ALA A 172 -2.18 5.52 -7.19
C ALA A 172 -1.10 4.69 -7.90
N LYS A 173 0.06 4.49 -7.25
CA LYS A 173 1.13 3.62 -7.77
C LYS A 173 0.67 2.18 -7.95
N PHE A 174 -0.11 1.65 -7.02
CA PHE A 174 -0.64 0.29 -7.12
C PHE A 174 -1.69 0.14 -8.24
N ALA A 175 -2.51 1.16 -8.44
CA ALA A 175 -3.49 1.25 -9.52
C ALA A 175 -2.89 1.69 -10.87
N ASN A 176 -1.57 1.90 -10.94
CA ASN A 176 -0.86 2.41 -12.11
C ASN A 176 -1.39 3.77 -12.63
N ILE A 177 -1.88 4.62 -11.72
CA ILE A 177 -2.36 5.98 -11.98
C ILE A 177 -1.20 6.96 -11.83
N ASN A 178 -0.94 7.74 -12.87
CA ASN A 178 0.12 8.74 -12.86
C ASN A 178 -0.36 10.05 -12.20
N ILE A 179 0.10 10.29 -10.97
CA ILE A 179 -0.17 11.54 -10.23
C ILE A 179 1.00 11.87 -9.29
N ASP A 180 1.36 13.15 -9.22
CA ASP A 180 2.33 13.66 -8.24
C ASP A 180 1.63 14.44 -7.12
N LEU A 181 1.58 13.84 -5.92
CA LEU A 181 1.05 14.48 -4.72
C LEU A 181 2.12 15.18 -3.87
N LYS A 182 3.40 15.11 -4.27
CA LYS A 182 4.50 15.72 -3.53
C LYS A 182 4.32 17.23 -3.32
N PRO A 183 3.86 18.02 -4.32
CA PRO A 183 3.61 19.46 -4.13
C PRO A 183 2.54 19.76 -3.06
N TYR A 184 1.63 18.83 -2.84
CA TYR A 184 0.47 18.99 -1.95
C TYR A 184 0.69 18.43 -0.54
N THR A 185 1.84 17.80 -0.31
CA THR A 185 2.21 17.20 0.99
C THR A 185 2.48 18.28 2.04
N GLY A 186 2.97 19.44 1.61
CA GLY A 186 3.34 20.56 2.47
C GLY A 186 4.72 20.41 3.12
N ASN A 187 5.11 21.43 3.88
CA ASN A 187 6.42 21.55 4.53
C ASN A 187 6.40 21.15 6.01
N TYR A 188 5.39 20.38 6.45
CA TYR A 188 5.28 19.95 7.85
C TYR A 188 6.56 19.20 8.27
N GLY A 189 7.30 19.80 9.19
CA GLY A 189 8.64 19.37 9.56
C GLY A 189 8.92 19.59 11.04
N ILE A 190 10.11 19.17 11.48
CA ILE A 190 10.54 19.22 12.89
C ILE A 190 10.44 20.65 13.46
N SER A 191 10.61 21.68 12.62
CA SER A 191 10.50 23.09 12.98
C SER A 191 9.11 23.54 13.45
N GLU A 192 8.06 22.78 13.15
CA GLU A 192 6.69 23.05 13.59
C GLU A 192 6.32 22.28 14.88
N THR A 193 7.26 21.52 15.45
CA THR A 193 7.03 20.90 16.75
C THR A 193 7.17 21.96 17.85
N THR A 194 6.13 22.10 18.66
CA THR A 194 6.20 22.95 19.85
C THR A 194 7.31 22.43 20.76
N PRO A 195 8.27 23.28 21.15
CA PRO A 195 9.29 22.91 22.12
C PRO A 195 8.61 22.35 23.36
N ARG A 196 8.92 21.10 23.70
CA ARG A 196 8.39 20.49 24.91
C ARG A 196 9.28 20.88 26.07
N TYR A 197 8.65 21.22 27.18
CA TYR A 197 9.34 21.34 28.44
C TYR A 197 9.95 19.99 28.83
N ILE A 198 11.25 20.01 29.17
CA ILE A 198 12.00 18.84 29.64
C ILE A 198 12.25 19.03 31.14
N PRO A 199 11.76 18.12 32.00
CA PRO A 199 11.91 18.29 33.44
C PRO A 199 13.36 18.12 33.89
N SER A 200 13.75 18.85 34.95
CA SER A 200 15.03 18.69 35.62
C SER A 200 15.11 17.41 36.45
N LYS A 201 16.32 17.02 36.86
CA LYS A 201 16.57 15.88 37.77
C LYS A 201 15.70 15.94 39.02
N ALA A 202 15.65 17.10 39.69
CA ALA A 202 14.88 17.30 40.91
C ALA A 202 13.37 17.18 40.69
N GLU A 203 12.88 17.68 39.54
CA GLU A 203 11.45 17.57 39.19
C GLU A 203 11.07 16.12 38.89
N ILE A 204 11.93 15.35 38.23
CA ILE A 204 11.72 13.91 38.00
C ILE A 204 11.65 13.17 39.34
N GLU A 205 12.60 13.42 40.24
CA GLU A 205 12.64 12.80 41.58
C GLU A 205 11.40 13.15 42.41
N SER A 206 10.93 14.40 42.34
CA SER A 206 9.72 14.84 43.01
C SER A 206 8.46 14.18 42.41
N ASN A 207 8.34 14.19 41.08
CA ASN A 207 7.18 13.63 40.38
C ASN A 207 7.05 12.12 40.58
N ARG A 208 8.17 11.38 40.69
CA ARG A 208 8.15 9.95 40.99
C ARG A 208 7.36 9.64 42.28
N LYS A 209 7.41 10.52 43.28
CA LYS A 209 6.72 10.34 44.57
C LYS A 209 5.19 10.42 44.46
N LEU A 210 4.65 10.96 43.37
CA LEU A 210 3.21 11.03 43.10
C LEU A 210 2.62 9.66 42.74
N PHE A 211 3.45 8.73 42.27
CA PHE A 211 3.03 7.39 41.87
C PHE A 211 3.24 6.36 42.98
N LYS A 212 2.52 5.23 42.90
CA LYS A 212 2.63 4.09 43.81
C LYS A 212 2.80 2.77 43.05
N ASN A 213 3.38 1.78 43.71
CA ASN A 213 3.51 0.41 43.21
C ASN A 213 4.16 0.38 41.81
N TYR A 214 3.55 -0.38 40.89
CA TYR A 214 4.01 -0.52 39.51
C TYR A 214 4.25 0.81 38.79
N TRP A 215 3.40 1.82 39.00
CA TRP A 215 3.54 3.10 38.29
C TRP A 215 4.73 3.93 38.79
N GLN A 216 5.09 3.77 40.06
CA GLN A 216 6.28 4.40 40.62
C GLN A 216 7.56 3.78 40.05
N TRP A 217 7.58 2.44 39.93
CA TRP A 217 8.64 1.71 39.26
C TRP A 217 8.72 2.09 37.78
N ALA A 218 7.61 2.03 37.05
CA ALA A 218 7.53 2.33 35.63
C ALA A 218 8.02 3.76 35.31
N TYR A 219 7.62 4.74 36.12
CA TYR A 219 8.11 6.12 35.99
C TYR A 219 9.64 6.18 36.16
N GLY A 220 10.18 5.52 37.18
CA GLY A 220 11.62 5.45 37.42
C GLY A 220 12.38 4.82 36.26
N VAL A 221 11.88 3.71 35.71
CA VAL A 221 12.48 3.04 34.54
C VAL A 221 12.45 3.96 33.30
N LEU A 222 11.30 4.60 33.02
CA LEU A 222 11.19 5.51 31.88
C LEU A 222 12.14 6.70 31.98
N ALA A 223 12.25 7.29 33.18
CA ALA A 223 13.15 8.41 33.42
C ALA A 223 14.63 8.02 33.32
N THR A 224 14.98 6.82 33.80
CA THR A 224 16.38 6.36 33.87
C THR A 224 16.90 5.85 32.52
N TYR A 225 16.06 5.15 31.75
CA TYR A 225 16.47 4.46 30.52
C TYR A 225 15.89 5.10 29.25
N GLY A 226 15.00 6.09 29.34
CA GLY A 226 14.44 6.76 28.17
C GLY A 226 13.62 5.81 27.26
N LEU A 227 12.96 4.81 27.86
CA LEU A 227 12.17 3.84 27.09
C LEU A 227 10.92 4.49 26.48
N ARG A 228 10.39 3.86 25.42
CA ARG A 228 9.03 4.15 24.99
C ARG A 228 8.07 3.58 26.04
N PRO A 229 6.95 4.25 26.35
CA PRO A 229 6.06 3.83 27.43
C PRO A 229 5.57 2.38 27.38
N HIS A 230 5.42 1.78 26.20
CA HIS A 230 4.97 0.38 26.07
C HIS A 230 6.09 -0.65 26.31
N GLU A 231 7.36 -0.24 26.28
CA GLU A 231 8.50 -1.15 26.42
C GLU A 231 8.73 -1.58 27.88
N ILE A 232 8.17 -0.85 28.85
CA ILE A 232 8.21 -1.20 30.28
C ILE A 232 7.58 -2.57 30.58
N PHE A 233 6.69 -3.04 29.71
CA PHE A 233 6.02 -4.34 29.84
C PHE A 233 6.85 -5.51 29.28
N PHE A 234 7.96 -5.20 28.61
CA PHE A 234 8.78 -6.14 27.87
C PHE A 234 10.27 -5.91 28.09
N CYS A 235 10.64 -5.43 29.28
CA CYS A 235 12.02 -5.16 29.64
C CYS A 235 12.46 -5.93 30.88
N GLU A 236 13.75 -6.27 30.92
CA GLU A 236 14.44 -6.88 32.04
C GLU A 236 15.66 -6.03 32.38
N ILE A 237 15.93 -5.83 33.67
CA ILE A 237 17.04 -5.00 34.15
C ILE A 237 17.98 -5.90 34.95
N SER A 238 19.26 -5.88 34.60
CA SER A 238 20.29 -6.57 35.38
C SER A 238 20.44 -5.93 36.76
N SER A 239 20.52 -6.74 37.82
CA SER A 239 20.90 -6.29 39.16
C SER A 239 22.39 -6.01 39.32
N GLU A 240 23.20 -6.39 38.32
CA GLU A 240 24.65 -6.18 38.32
C GLU A 240 25.02 -4.89 37.57
N HIS A 241 25.99 -4.15 38.09
CA HIS A 241 26.57 -2.99 37.40
C HIS A 241 27.04 -3.40 35.98
N PRO A 242 26.71 -2.63 34.92
CA PRO A 242 26.19 -1.26 34.92
C PRO A 242 24.65 -1.16 34.88
N TYR A 243 23.95 -2.17 35.39
CA TYR A 243 22.49 -2.29 35.42
C TYR A 243 21.86 -2.20 34.02
N LEU A 244 22.36 -3.03 33.11
CA LEU A 244 21.89 -3.03 31.72
C LEU A 244 20.42 -3.41 31.63
N LEU A 245 19.64 -2.63 30.87
CA LEU A 245 18.25 -2.94 30.54
C LEU A 245 18.15 -3.56 29.15
N LYS A 246 17.49 -4.70 29.05
CA LYS A 246 17.17 -5.38 27.79
C LYS A 246 15.71 -5.20 27.45
N VAL A 247 15.41 -4.64 26.28
CA VAL A 247 14.06 -4.56 25.74
C VAL A 247 13.87 -5.78 24.83
N ASN A 248 12.99 -6.70 25.22
CA ASN A 248 12.75 -7.94 24.49
C ASN A 248 11.75 -7.75 23.33
N GLN A 249 10.80 -6.83 23.50
CA GLN A 249 9.78 -6.53 22.48
C GLN A 249 9.47 -5.03 22.42
N GLY A 250 9.21 -4.52 21.22
CA GLY A 250 8.85 -3.12 21.00
C GLY A 250 8.78 -2.79 19.52
N LYS A 251 8.43 -1.54 19.21
CA LYS A 251 8.32 -1.07 17.81
C LYS A 251 9.59 -1.29 16.98
N THR A 252 10.77 -1.20 17.60
CA THR A 252 12.07 -1.31 16.93
C THR A 252 12.79 -2.64 17.19
N GLY A 253 12.13 -3.61 17.83
CA GLY A 253 12.74 -4.90 18.20
C GLY A 253 13.69 -4.81 19.40
N TYR A 254 14.53 -5.85 19.53
CA TYR A 254 15.48 -6.00 20.63
C TYR A 254 16.48 -4.86 20.70
N ARG A 255 16.76 -4.37 21.91
CA ARG A 255 17.92 -3.50 22.16
C ARG A 255 18.30 -3.47 23.62
N GLU A 256 19.54 -3.07 23.85
CA GLU A 256 20.11 -2.87 25.18
C GLU A 256 20.25 -1.38 25.45
N VAL A 257 19.97 -0.98 26.69
CA VAL A 257 19.92 0.41 27.10
C VAL A 257 20.66 0.57 28.42
N TYR A 258 21.63 1.47 28.43
CA TYR A 258 22.34 1.85 29.66
C TYR A 258 21.53 2.89 30.43
N PRO A 259 21.56 2.87 31.78
CA PRO A 259 20.92 3.89 32.58
C PRO A 259 21.65 5.22 32.41
N TYR A 260 20.89 6.32 32.38
CA TYR A 260 21.47 7.66 32.33
C TYR A 260 22.06 8.06 33.70
N TYR A 261 21.30 7.86 34.79
CA TYR A 261 21.75 8.04 36.17
C TYR A 261 21.83 6.70 36.88
N LEU A 262 23.05 6.23 37.17
CA LEU A 262 23.28 4.95 37.84
C LEU A 262 22.73 4.94 39.27
N GLU A 263 22.77 6.09 39.95
CA GLU A 263 22.25 6.26 41.30
C GLU A 263 20.73 5.99 41.35
N TRP A 264 19.98 6.37 40.32
CA TRP A 264 18.54 6.12 40.26
C TRP A 264 18.21 4.62 40.18
N VAL A 265 19.04 3.84 39.50
CA VAL A 265 18.85 2.39 39.44
C VAL A 265 19.01 1.78 40.83
N LYS A 266 20.03 2.22 41.56
CA LYS A 266 20.35 1.73 42.90
C LYS A 266 19.34 2.20 43.95
N ASP A 267 19.12 3.50 44.05
CA ASP A 267 18.29 4.11 45.09
C ASP A 267 16.81 3.74 44.96
N TRP A 268 16.37 3.41 43.74
CA TRP A 268 15.00 2.97 43.46
C TRP A 268 14.88 1.46 43.21
N GLU A 269 15.98 0.73 43.33
CA GLU A 269 16.08 -0.72 43.10
C GLU A 269 15.37 -1.17 41.81
N LEU A 270 15.65 -0.52 40.67
CA LEU A 270 14.84 -0.69 39.46
C LEU A 270 14.88 -2.11 38.86
N TRP A 271 15.85 -2.95 39.23
CA TRP A 271 15.88 -4.37 38.87
C TRP A 271 14.76 -5.18 39.52
N ASN A 272 14.19 -4.70 40.63
CA ASN A 272 13.05 -5.32 41.30
C ASN A 272 11.74 -4.92 40.58
N GLN A 273 11.43 -5.62 39.48
CA GLN A 273 10.21 -5.36 38.72
C GLN A 273 8.96 -5.63 39.56
N HIS A 274 8.09 -4.63 39.64
CA HIS A 274 6.77 -4.79 40.26
C HIS A 274 5.81 -5.55 39.32
N PRO A 275 4.82 -6.29 39.85
CA PRO A 275 3.83 -6.98 39.02
C PRO A 275 3.06 -6.00 38.14
N SER A 276 2.98 -6.31 36.84
CA SER A 276 2.22 -5.47 35.90
C SER A 276 0.72 -5.48 36.23
N PRO A 277 0.05 -4.33 36.26
CA PRO A 277 -1.38 -4.24 36.51
C PRO A 277 -2.20 -4.61 35.28
N CYS A 278 -1.59 -4.77 34.10
CA CYS A 278 -2.30 -5.14 32.88
C CYS A 278 -1.44 -5.92 31.87
N THR A 279 -2.11 -6.68 31.02
CA THR A 279 -1.55 -7.31 29.82
C THR A 279 -2.34 -6.83 28.60
N ALA A 280 -1.79 -6.88 27.39
CA ALA A 280 -2.54 -6.53 26.18
C ALA A 280 -1.93 -7.19 24.94
N LYS A 281 -2.68 -7.22 23.82
CA LYS A 281 -2.23 -7.83 22.56
C LYS A 281 -1.48 -6.85 21.67
N THR A 282 -1.69 -5.55 21.86
CA THR A 282 -1.00 -4.50 21.08
C THR A 282 -0.41 -3.42 21.97
N PHE A 283 0.66 -2.76 21.51
CA PHE A 283 1.27 -1.63 22.22
C PHE A 283 0.29 -0.46 22.41
N LYS A 284 -0.67 -0.28 21.50
CA LYS A 284 -1.71 0.74 21.61
C LYS A 284 -2.69 0.42 22.75
N GLU A 285 -3.10 -0.84 22.87
CA GLU A 285 -3.95 -1.29 23.97
C GLU A 285 -3.27 -1.14 25.33
N TYR A 286 -1.97 -1.43 25.42
CA TYR A 286 -1.20 -1.12 26.64
C TYR A 286 -1.33 0.36 27.00
N GLY A 287 -1.13 1.27 26.05
CA GLY A 287 -1.30 2.71 26.28
C GLY A 287 -2.70 3.08 26.78
N GLN A 288 -3.75 2.53 26.16
CA GLN A 288 -5.14 2.77 26.58
C GLN A 288 -5.43 2.27 28.00
N ARG A 289 -4.95 1.07 28.35
CA ARG A 289 -5.13 0.50 29.69
C ARG A 289 -4.37 1.30 30.75
N VAL A 290 -3.16 1.75 30.45
CA VAL A 290 -2.38 2.66 31.32
C VAL A 290 -3.17 3.93 31.60
N THR A 291 -3.75 4.59 30.59
CA THR A 291 -4.53 5.83 30.79
C THR A 291 -5.71 5.64 31.76
N ILE A 292 -6.33 4.45 31.77
CA ILE A 292 -7.45 4.14 32.68
C ILE A 292 -6.96 3.85 34.10
N LEU A 293 -5.79 3.21 34.23
CA LEU A 293 -5.25 2.69 35.49
C LEU A 293 -4.35 3.68 36.24
N LEU A 294 -3.97 4.78 35.60
CA LEU A 294 -3.22 5.85 36.26
C LEU A 294 -4.14 6.56 37.27
N PRO A 295 -3.68 6.74 38.53
CA PRO A 295 -4.41 7.55 39.48
C PRO A 295 -4.57 8.97 38.92
N LYS A 296 -5.79 9.49 38.97
CA LYS A 296 -6.11 10.87 38.58
C LYS A 296 -5.60 11.86 39.61
#